data_AF-A0A6B3EPQ5-F1
#
_entry.id   AF-A0A6B3EPQ5-F1
#
_cell.length_a   1.000
_cell.length_b   1.000
_cell.length_c   1.000
_cell.angle_alpha   90.00
_cell.angle_beta   90.00
_cell.angle_gamma   90.00
#
_symmetry.space_group_name_H-M   'P 1'
#
loop_
_entity.id
_entity.type
_entity.pdbx_description
1 polymer ?
#
loop_
_entity_poly.entity_id
_entity_poly.type
_entity_poly.pdbx_seq_one_letter_code
_entity_poly.pdbx_strand_id
1 'polypeptide(L)'
;RTQAPVPLHLAGGLALYPHLSVRERASVARAALALRRLDPADPALDDRDFGSWLRAHGQSPRTIAALWDLVGVATLNARADDSSLALAAKVFRTGLLTEPGAADIGWAHVPLGELHDTLARRALDKAGVTTRLRARVSAVEAADGGGWRVRT
;
A
#
# COMPACT_ATOMS: atom_id res chain seq x y z
N ARG A 1 7.99 -17.94 5.14
CA ARG A 1 6.96 -17.50 6.10
C ARG A 1 7.40 -17.86 7.50
N THR A 2 7.43 -16.93 8.45
CA THR A 2 7.74 -17.22 9.86
C THR A 2 6.51 -16.88 10.69
N GLN A 3 6.19 -17.67 11.72
CA GLN A 3 5.07 -17.39 12.63
C GLN A 3 5.45 -16.43 13.78
N ALA A 4 6.52 -15.65 13.60
CA ALA A 4 6.96 -14.72 14.63
C ALA A 4 5.98 -13.52 14.75
N PRO A 5 5.87 -12.90 15.93
CA PRO A 5 4.99 -11.74 16.12
C PRO A 5 5.47 -10.52 15.32
N VAL A 6 4.61 -9.54 15.11
CA VAL A 6 4.98 -8.28 14.45
C VAL A 6 5.92 -7.45 15.36
N PRO A 7 7.06 -6.93 14.85
CA PRO A 7 7.54 -6.94 13.46
C PRO A 7 8.59 -8.04 13.17
N LEU A 8 8.82 -8.97 14.09
CA LEU A 8 9.85 -10.00 13.99
C LEU A 8 9.63 -10.97 12.82
N HIS A 9 8.41 -11.08 12.29
CA HIS A 9 8.15 -11.90 11.09
C HIS A 9 8.96 -11.49 9.86
N LEU A 10 9.41 -10.22 9.78
CA LEU A 10 10.26 -9.69 8.70
C LEU A 10 11.75 -9.73 9.02
N ALA A 11 12.14 -10.06 10.26
CA ALA A 11 13.51 -9.95 10.72
C ALA A 11 14.48 -10.83 9.90
N GLY A 12 14.08 -12.05 9.56
CA GLY A 12 14.88 -12.94 8.71
C GLY A 12 15.09 -12.39 7.30
N GLY A 13 14.04 -11.84 6.69
CA GLY A 13 14.13 -11.21 5.36
C GLY A 13 15.07 -10.01 5.36
N LEU A 14 14.93 -9.11 6.34
CA LEU A 14 15.81 -7.96 6.48
C LEU A 14 17.27 -8.36 6.80
N ALA A 15 17.47 -9.39 7.62
CA ALA A 15 18.80 -9.89 7.97
C ALA A 15 19.53 -10.53 6.78
N LEU A 16 18.80 -11.08 5.80
CA LEU A 16 19.36 -11.68 4.59
C LEU A 16 19.38 -10.72 3.40
N TYR A 17 18.84 -9.50 3.54
CA TYR A 17 18.69 -8.57 2.42
C TYR A 17 20.05 -8.02 1.95
N PRO A 18 20.55 -8.43 0.76
CA PRO A 18 21.95 -8.21 0.39
C PRO A 18 22.25 -6.75 0.01
N HIS A 19 21.22 -5.95 -0.27
CA HIS A 19 21.39 -4.56 -0.73
C HIS A 19 21.68 -3.56 0.40
N LEU A 20 21.49 -3.98 1.66
CA LEU A 20 21.75 -3.17 2.86
C LEU A 20 22.89 -3.76 3.69
N SER A 21 23.78 -2.90 4.16
CA SER A 21 24.77 -3.22 5.19
C SER A 21 24.10 -3.47 6.55
N VAL A 22 24.84 -4.07 7.49
CA VAL A 22 24.36 -4.31 8.86
C VAL A 22 23.91 -3.01 9.55
N ARG A 23 24.63 -1.91 9.35
CA ARG A 23 24.29 -0.59 9.92
C ARG A 23 23.00 -0.04 9.31
N GLU A 24 22.81 -0.17 7.99
CA GLU A 24 21.60 0.27 7.32
C GLU A 24 20.39 -0.56 7.77
N ARG A 25 20.54 -1.89 7.93
CA ARG A 25 19.48 -2.76 8.46
C ARG A 25 19.03 -2.34 9.87
N ALA A 26 19.99 -2.02 10.75
CA ALA A 26 19.67 -1.50 12.08
C ALA A 26 18.93 -0.15 12.00
N SER A 27 19.32 0.73 11.07
CA SER A 27 18.62 1.99 10.84
C SER A 27 17.20 1.79 10.33
N VAL A 28 17.00 0.86 9.39
CA VAL A 28 15.67 0.48 8.87
C VAL A 28 14.79 -0.06 9.99
N ALA A 29 15.31 -0.94 10.84
CA ALA A 29 14.55 -1.48 11.97
C ALA A 29 14.06 -0.38 12.92
N ARG A 30 14.92 0.62 13.22
CA ARG A 30 14.52 1.79 14.02
C ARG A 30 13.45 2.63 13.32
N ALA A 31 13.60 2.91 12.03
CA ALA A 31 12.62 3.68 11.26
C ALA A 31 11.27 2.95 11.16
N ALA A 32 11.26 1.63 10.91
CA ALA A 32 10.04 0.83 10.89
C ALA A 32 9.31 0.82 12.25
N LEU A 33 10.07 0.73 13.36
CA LEU A 33 9.49 0.83 14.71
C LEU A 33 8.91 2.21 15.01
N ALA A 34 9.53 3.28 14.52
CA ALA A 34 8.99 4.64 14.63
C ALA A 34 7.74 4.81 13.76
N LEU A 35 7.76 4.31 12.53
CA LEU A 35 6.63 4.36 11.59
C LEU A 35 5.41 3.61 12.13
N ARG A 36 5.61 2.49 12.85
CA ARG A 36 4.54 1.74 13.51
C ARG A 36 3.75 2.58 14.54
N ARG A 37 4.38 3.62 15.11
CA ARG A 37 3.77 4.49 16.13
C ARG A 37 3.00 5.66 15.53
N LEU A 38 3.12 5.91 14.23
CA LEU A 38 2.36 6.94 13.55
C LEU A 38 0.89 6.53 13.48
N ASP A 39 0.00 7.49 13.67
CA ASP A 39 -1.44 7.32 13.41
C ASP A 39 -1.74 7.75 11.97
N PRO A 40 -2.08 6.85 11.04
CA PRO A 40 -2.39 7.20 9.66
C PRO A 40 -3.65 8.07 9.51
N ALA A 41 -4.46 8.22 10.56
CA ALA A 41 -5.61 9.11 10.57
C ALA A 41 -5.27 10.54 11.01
N ASP A 42 -4.04 10.80 11.47
CA ASP A 42 -3.60 12.14 11.84
C ASP A 42 -3.35 12.98 10.56
N PRO A 43 -4.15 14.03 10.30
CA PRO A 43 -4.01 14.85 9.11
C PRO A 43 -2.68 15.59 9.05
N ALA A 44 -2.03 15.86 10.18
CA ALA A 44 -0.73 16.54 10.21
C ALA A 44 0.41 15.72 9.57
N LEU A 45 0.20 14.41 9.39
CA LEU A 45 1.15 13.58 8.66
C LEU A 45 1.09 13.84 7.15
N ASP A 46 -0.03 14.35 6.62
CA ASP A 46 -0.17 14.61 5.18
C ASP A 46 0.62 15.85 4.75
N ASP A 47 0.84 16.78 5.68
CA ASP A 47 1.63 18.01 5.47
C ASP A 47 3.16 17.77 5.36
N ARG A 48 3.60 16.51 5.48
CA ARG A 48 5.02 16.13 5.48
C ARG A 48 5.28 15.07 4.42
N ASP A 49 6.33 15.26 3.64
CA ASP A 49 6.79 14.22 2.74
C ASP A 49 7.49 13.08 3.49
N PHE A 50 7.35 11.87 2.96
CA PHE A 50 7.88 10.65 3.56
C PHE A 50 9.42 10.63 3.56
N GLY A 51 10.05 11.12 2.49
CA GLY A 51 11.49 11.16 2.34
C GLY A 51 12.20 12.01 3.40
N SER A 52 11.71 13.21 3.67
CA SER A 52 12.18 14.10 4.73
C SER A 52 12.02 13.45 6.10
N TRP A 53 10.91 12.76 6.33
CA TRP A 53 10.72 11.99 7.55
C TRP A 53 11.74 10.85 7.67
N LEU A 54 12.02 10.09 6.60
CA LEU A 54 13.02 9.02 6.60
C LEU A 54 14.43 9.54 6.88
N ARG A 55 14.82 10.66 6.26
CA ARG A 55 16.14 11.29 6.52
C ARG A 55 16.27 11.73 7.97
N ALA A 56 15.22 12.33 8.54
CA ALA A 56 15.19 12.69 9.97
C ALA A 56 15.32 11.45 10.89
N HIS A 57 14.93 10.27 10.41
CA HIS A 57 15.11 8.98 11.09
C HIS A 57 16.40 8.24 10.69
N GLY A 58 17.37 8.96 10.12
CA GLY A 58 18.71 8.44 9.83
C GLY A 58 18.75 7.43 8.69
N GLN A 59 17.79 7.49 7.76
CA GLN A 59 17.89 6.73 6.51
C GLN A 59 18.78 7.48 5.52
N SER A 60 19.83 6.81 5.03
CA SER A 60 20.67 7.36 3.97
C SER A 60 19.91 7.37 2.64
N PRO A 61 20.28 8.23 1.66
CA PRO A 61 19.69 8.20 0.32
C PRO A 61 19.74 6.80 -0.32
N ARG A 62 20.83 6.08 -0.10
CA ARG A 62 20.98 4.69 -0.54
C ARG A 62 19.98 3.75 0.12
N THR A 63 19.75 3.87 1.44
CA THR A 63 18.77 3.05 2.17
C THR A 63 17.35 3.34 1.71
N ILE A 64 17.04 4.61 1.43
CA ILE A 64 15.76 5.03 0.87
C ILE A 64 15.54 4.36 -0.49
N ALA A 65 16.48 4.51 -1.42
CA ALA A 65 16.38 3.89 -2.75
C ALA A 65 16.31 2.36 -2.70
N ALA A 66 17.12 1.72 -1.85
CA ALA A 66 17.29 0.27 -1.82
C ALA A 66 16.14 -0.48 -1.11
N LEU A 67 15.29 0.20 -0.35
CA LEU A 67 14.19 -0.44 0.40
C LEU A 67 12.90 0.36 0.32
N TRP A 68 12.94 1.62 0.75
CA TRP A 68 11.74 2.42 0.92
C TRP A 68 11.11 2.81 -0.42
N ASP A 69 11.91 3.22 -1.41
CA ASP A 69 11.41 3.48 -2.76
C ASP A 69 11.03 2.19 -3.50
N LEU A 70 11.71 1.07 -3.24
CA LEU A 70 11.34 -0.22 -3.83
C LEU A 70 9.91 -0.60 -3.46
N VAL A 71 9.57 -0.50 -2.17
CA VAL A 71 8.21 -0.77 -1.69
C VAL A 71 7.27 0.39 -2.05
N GLY A 72 7.73 1.63 -1.88
CA GLY A 72 6.95 2.85 -2.11
C GLY A 72 6.46 2.96 -3.55
N VAL A 73 7.31 2.77 -4.55
CA VAL A 73 6.89 2.81 -5.96
C VAL A 73 5.85 1.73 -6.26
N ALA A 74 6.03 0.52 -5.73
CA ALA A 74 5.10 -0.59 -5.98
C ALA A 74 3.71 -0.40 -5.34
N THR A 75 3.61 0.41 -4.30
CA THR A 75 2.39 0.52 -3.46
C THR A 75 1.74 1.91 -3.52
N LEU A 76 2.56 2.96 -3.56
CA LEU A 76 2.18 4.37 -3.62
C LEU A 76 2.32 4.95 -5.03
N ASN A 77 2.92 4.23 -5.98
CA ASN A 77 3.24 4.73 -7.33
C ASN A 77 4.14 5.99 -7.34
N ALA A 78 4.85 6.25 -6.25
CA ALA A 78 5.70 7.42 -6.06
C ALA A 78 6.95 7.08 -5.22
N ARG A 79 8.00 7.89 -5.37
CA ARG A 79 9.19 7.81 -4.50
C ARG A 79 8.89 8.46 -3.16
N ALA A 80 9.75 8.22 -2.16
CA ALA A 80 9.56 8.74 -0.81
C ALA A 80 9.45 10.27 -0.77
N ASP A 81 10.22 10.99 -1.59
CA ASP A 81 10.17 12.45 -1.66
C ASP A 81 8.89 12.99 -2.30
N ASP A 82 8.22 12.16 -3.12
CA ASP A 82 7.00 12.51 -3.85
C ASP A 82 5.75 11.91 -3.17
N SER A 83 5.88 11.42 -1.94
CA SER A 83 4.82 10.73 -1.21
C SER A 83 4.53 11.40 0.12
N SER A 84 3.23 11.55 0.46
CA SER A 84 2.79 11.94 1.80
C SER A 84 3.21 10.91 2.86
N LEU A 85 3.63 11.39 4.02
CA LEU A 85 3.92 10.54 5.18
C LEU A 85 2.66 9.83 5.69
N ALA A 86 1.47 10.42 5.58
CA ALA A 86 0.22 9.77 5.96
C ALA A 86 -0.04 8.52 5.09
N LEU A 87 0.12 8.66 3.76
CA LEU A 87 -0.02 7.53 2.83
C LEU A 87 1.05 6.46 3.05
N ALA A 88 2.30 6.87 3.27
CA ALA A 88 3.38 5.95 3.59
C ALA A 88 3.12 5.22 4.92
N ALA A 89 2.68 5.92 5.97
CA ALA A 89 2.31 5.32 7.23
C ALA A 89 1.18 4.30 7.03
N LYS A 90 0.14 4.63 6.24
CA LYS A 90 -0.94 3.70 5.91
C LYS A 90 -0.40 2.44 5.23
N VAL A 91 0.40 2.58 4.18
CA VAL A 91 0.92 1.45 3.40
C VAL A 91 1.89 0.59 4.21
N PHE A 92 2.94 1.18 4.76
CA PHE A 92 3.98 0.41 5.45
C PHE A 92 3.47 -0.15 6.77
N ARG A 93 2.53 0.52 7.45
CA ARG A 93 1.89 -0.07 8.64
C ARG A 93 0.97 -1.23 8.25
N THR A 94 0.06 -1.02 7.29
CA THR A 94 -0.95 -2.02 6.91
C THR A 94 -0.34 -3.22 6.21
N GLY A 95 0.60 -3.00 5.31
CA GLY A 95 1.22 -4.05 4.49
C GLY A 95 2.38 -4.78 5.15
N LEU A 96 2.93 -4.28 6.27
CA LEU A 96 4.12 -4.91 6.88
C LEU A 96 4.06 -5.03 8.41
N LEU A 97 3.21 -4.27 9.10
CA LEU A 97 3.32 -4.08 10.57
C LEU A 97 2.00 -4.25 11.34
N THR A 98 0.98 -4.90 10.76
CA THR A 98 -0.32 -5.18 11.39
C THR A 98 -0.42 -6.61 11.94
N GLU A 99 -0.11 -7.61 11.12
CA GLU A 99 -0.28 -9.02 11.47
C GLU A 99 0.85 -9.92 10.92
N PRO A 100 1.08 -11.11 11.52
CA PRO A 100 1.99 -12.09 10.95
C PRO A 100 1.52 -12.52 9.55
N GLY A 101 2.28 -12.15 8.52
CA GLY A 101 1.93 -12.43 7.13
C GLY A 101 1.33 -11.24 6.37
N ALA A 102 1.27 -10.04 6.96
CA ALA A 102 0.83 -8.82 6.25
C ALA A 102 1.63 -8.57 4.95
N ALA A 103 2.89 -9.02 4.91
CA ALA A 103 3.77 -8.93 3.75
C ALA A 103 3.65 -10.10 2.76
N ASP A 104 2.75 -11.07 3.00
CA ASP A 104 2.54 -12.19 2.08
C ASP A 104 1.87 -11.67 0.80
N ILE A 105 2.48 -11.95 -0.36
CA ILE A 105 1.94 -11.57 -1.67
C ILE A 105 1.29 -12.81 -2.28
N GLY A 106 -0.02 -12.72 -2.52
CA GLY A 106 -0.76 -13.75 -3.26
C GLY A 106 -0.61 -13.59 -4.77
N TRP A 107 -0.60 -14.70 -5.50
CA TRP A 107 -0.78 -14.71 -6.95
C TRP A 107 -2.11 -15.36 -7.32
N ALA A 108 -2.71 -14.91 -8.41
CA ALA A 108 -3.91 -15.54 -8.95
C ALA A 108 -3.54 -16.88 -9.61
N HIS A 109 -4.24 -17.96 -9.23
CA HIS A 109 -4.11 -19.27 -9.88
C HIS A 109 -4.95 -19.39 -11.17
N VAL A 110 -5.75 -18.38 -11.46
CA VAL A 110 -6.61 -18.27 -12.65
C VAL A 110 -6.30 -16.95 -13.37
N PRO A 111 -6.62 -16.81 -14.67
CA PRO A 111 -6.49 -15.54 -15.36
C PRO A 111 -7.23 -14.42 -14.61
N LEU A 112 -6.67 -13.22 -14.57
CA LEU A 112 -7.31 -12.08 -13.87
C LEU A 112 -8.69 -11.76 -14.44
N GLY A 113 -8.94 -12.03 -15.72
CA GLY A 113 -10.27 -11.89 -16.33
C GLY A 113 -11.33 -12.80 -15.69
N GLU A 114 -10.93 -13.98 -15.21
CA GLU A 114 -11.83 -14.88 -14.47
C GLU A 114 -12.26 -14.26 -13.14
N LEU A 115 -11.30 -13.67 -12.41
CA LEU A 115 -11.58 -13.02 -11.13
C LEU A 115 -12.39 -11.72 -11.30
N HIS A 116 -12.00 -10.87 -12.24
CA HIS A 116 -12.52 -9.49 -12.34
C HIS A 116 -13.77 -9.37 -13.23
N ASP A 117 -14.00 -10.28 -14.19
CA ASP A 117 -15.19 -10.26 -15.05
C ASP A 117 -16.06 -11.51 -14.82
N THR A 118 -15.58 -12.71 -15.15
CA THR A 118 -16.44 -13.92 -15.15
C THR A 118 -17.16 -14.13 -13.83
N LEU A 119 -16.40 -14.19 -12.72
CA LEU A 119 -16.97 -14.44 -11.40
C LEU A 119 -17.79 -13.23 -10.89
N ALA A 120 -17.30 -12.01 -11.10
CA ALA A 120 -17.97 -10.78 -10.69
C ALA A 120 -19.32 -10.61 -11.43
N ARG A 121 -19.33 -10.76 -12.75
CA ARG A 121 -20.53 -10.71 -13.60
C ARG A 121 -21.54 -11.76 -13.17
N ARG A 122 -21.11 -13.00 -12.94
CA ARG A 122 -22.01 -14.07 -12.48
C ARG A 122 -22.69 -13.72 -11.15
N ALA A 123 -21.95 -13.13 -10.21
CA ALA A 123 -22.50 -12.69 -8.94
C ALA A 123 -23.51 -11.53 -9.10
N LEU A 124 -23.20 -10.56 -9.97
CA LEU A 124 -24.08 -9.44 -10.32
C LEU A 124 -25.36 -9.91 -11.00
N ASP A 125 -25.26 -10.82 -11.98
CA ASP A 125 -26.39 -11.39 -12.70
C ASP A 125 -27.33 -12.13 -11.74
N LYS A 126 -26.76 -12.90 -10.78
CA LYS A 126 -27.55 -13.59 -9.73
C LYS A 126 -28.27 -12.60 -8.80
N ALA A 127 -27.70 -11.42 -8.59
CA ALA A 127 -28.33 -10.34 -7.82
C ALA A 127 -29.36 -9.53 -8.66
N GLY A 128 -29.58 -9.88 -9.93
CA GLY A 128 -30.50 -9.16 -10.83
C GLY A 128 -29.93 -7.84 -11.36
N VAL A 129 -28.62 -7.60 -11.21
CA VAL A 129 -27.97 -6.39 -11.71
C VAL A 129 -27.80 -6.47 -13.23
N THR A 130 -28.23 -5.43 -13.94
CA THR A 130 -27.99 -5.31 -15.38
C THR A 130 -26.61 -4.72 -15.67
N THR A 131 -25.69 -5.55 -16.15
CA THR A 131 -24.34 -5.10 -16.51
C THR A 131 -24.29 -4.62 -17.97
N ARG A 132 -23.95 -3.35 -18.20
CA ARG A 132 -23.81 -2.79 -19.56
C ARG A 132 -22.34 -2.69 -19.98
N LEU A 133 -21.94 -3.48 -20.97
CA LEU A 133 -20.61 -3.40 -21.58
C LEU A 133 -20.59 -2.42 -22.75
N ARG A 134 -19.40 -1.86 -23.03
CA ARG A 134 -19.20 -0.87 -24.11
C ARG A 134 -20.14 0.34 -24.01
N ALA A 135 -20.68 0.61 -22.82
CA ALA A 135 -21.51 1.78 -22.54
C ALA A 135 -20.59 2.93 -22.14
N ARG A 136 -20.40 3.89 -23.05
CA ARG A 136 -19.68 5.14 -22.73
C ARG A 136 -20.48 5.90 -21.69
N VAL A 137 -19.83 6.43 -20.66
CA VAL A 137 -20.41 7.45 -19.77
C VAL A 137 -20.21 8.82 -20.41
N SER A 138 -21.30 9.55 -20.64
CA SER A 138 -21.29 10.89 -21.24
C SER A 138 -21.41 12.02 -20.22
N ALA A 139 -21.99 11.76 -19.04
CA ALA A 139 -22.04 12.74 -17.95
C ALA A 139 -22.21 12.07 -16.58
N VAL A 140 -21.79 12.77 -15.53
CA VAL A 140 -22.13 12.50 -14.13
C VAL A 140 -22.75 13.77 -13.57
N GLU A 141 -24.02 13.69 -13.19
CA GLU A 141 -24.85 14.84 -12.83
C GLU A 141 -25.36 14.68 -11.39
N ALA A 142 -25.47 15.78 -10.63
CA ALA A 142 -26.06 15.71 -9.30
C ALA A 142 -27.56 15.35 -9.42
N ALA A 143 -28.05 14.45 -8.56
CA ALA A 143 -29.44 14.05 -8.54
C ALA A 143 -30.24 14.90 -7.54
N ASP A 144 -31.49 15.25 -7.89
CA ASP A 144 -32.43 15.91 -6.98
C ASP A 144 -32.73 14.98 -5.80
N GLY A 145 -32.21 15.31 -4.61
CA GLY A 145 -32.31 14.48 -3.41
C GLY A 145 -30.96 14.03 -2.82
N GLY A 146 -29.84 14.45 -3.44
CA GLY A 146 -28.50 14.07 -2.99
C GLY A 146 -28.02 12.79 -3.66
N GLY A 147 -26.76 12.80 -4.09
CA GLY A 147 -26.18 11.71 -4.88
C GLY A 147 -25.94 12.10 -6.34
N TRP A 148 -25.56 11.11 -7.14
CA TRP A 148 -25.09 11.30 -8.52
C TRP A 148 -25.83 10.37 -9.47
N ARG A 149 -26.19 10.89 -10.65
CA ARG A 149 -26.74 10.14 -11.78
C ARG A 149 -25.68 10.04 -12.87
N VAL A 150 -25.46 8.83 -13.37
CA VAL A 150 -24.58 8.57 -14.51
C VAL A 150 -25.42 8.49 -15.77
N ARG A 151 -25.10 9.30 -16.76
CA ARG A 151 -25.68 9.22 -18.10
C ARG A 151 -24.70 8.48 -19.00
N THR A 152 -25.15 7.36 -19.57
CA THR A 152 -24.39 6.58 -20.55
C THR A 152 -24.75 7.04 -21.95
#